data_AF-A0A9P8EZS2-F1
#
_entry.id   AF-A0A9P8EZS2-F1
#
_cell.length_a   1.000
_cell.length_b   1.000
_cell.length_c   1.000
_cell.angle_alpha   90.00
_cell.angle_beta   90.00
_cell.angle_gamma   90.00
#
_symmetry.space_group_name_H-M   'P 1'
#
loop_
_entity.id
_entity.type
_entity.pdbx_description
1 polymer ?
#
loop_
_entity_poly.entity_id
_entity_poly.type
_entity_poly.pdbx_seq_one_letter_code
_entity_poly.pdbx_strand_id
1 'polypeptide(L)' 'MGEAVVGLIGMGDMGKMYARRLSEAGWRVHACDLPDKYDSLVEEFKDSENVTVFKN' A
#
# COMPACT_ATOMS: atom_id res chain seq x y z
N MET A 1 7.98 11.96 -18.43
CA MET A 1 8.06 12.20 -16.98
C MET A 1 7.63 10.91 -16.30
N GLY A 2 8.51 10.26 -15.52
CA GLY A 2 8.15 9.01 -14.86
C GLY A 2 7.04 9.26 -13.84
N GLU A 3 6.04 8.38 -13.80
CA GLU A 3 4.98 8.44 -12.80
C GLU A 3 5.59 8.28 -11.41
N ALA A 4 5.40 9.28 -10.54
CA ALA A 4 5.89 9.21 -9.17
C ALA A 4 5.10 8.16 -8.37
N VAL A 5 5.80 7.40 -7.54
CA VAL A 5 5.22 6.34 -6.70
C VAL A 5 5.51 6.65 -5.25
N VAL A 6 4.51 6.49 -4.38
CA VAL A 6 4.66 6.68 -2.93
C VAL A 6 4.97 5.34 -2.28
N GLY A 7 6.14 5.24 -1.64
CA GLY A 7 6.51 4.09 -0.82
C GLY A 7 6.03 4.24 0.62
N LEU A 8 5.36 3.23 1.17
CA LEU A 8 4.95 3.13 2.57
C LEU A 8 5.58 1.90 3.21
N ILE A 9 6.32 2.12 4.30
CA ILE A 9 6.92 1.06 5.12
C ILE A 9 6.24 1.09 6.48
N GLY A 10 5.62 -0.05 6.85
CA GLY A 10 4.77 -0.18 8.03
C GLY A 10 3.30 0.10 7.71
N MET A 11 2.48 -0.93 7.81
CA MET A 11 1.05 -0.94 7.52
C MET A 11 0.25 -1.22 8.80
N GLY A 12 0.58 -0.49 9.87
CA GLY A 12 -0.34 -0.29 11.00
C GLY A 12 -1.51 0.63 10.60
N ASP A 13 -2.33 1.05 11.57
CA ASP A 13 -3.55 1.83 11.30
C ASP A 13 -3.28 3.09 10.47
N MET A 14 -2.19 3.81 10.79
CA MET A 14 -1.78 5.01 10.05
C MET A 14 -1.29 4.71 8.64
N GLY A 15 -0.51 3.65 8.46
CA GLY A 15 0.01 3.24 7.14
C GLY A 15 -1.13 2.88 6.20
N LYS A 16 -2.10 2.09 6.68
CA LYS A 16 -3.31 1.74 5.94
C LYS A 16 -4.15 2.95 5.59
N MET A 17 -4.34 3.87 6.54
CA MET A 17 -5.09 5.11 6.33
C MET A 17 -4.46 5.97 5.22
N TYR A 18 -3.12 6.11 5.21
CA TYR A 18 -2.44 6.85 4.14
C TYR A 18 -2.49 6.11 2.80
N ALA A 19 -2.29 4.79 2.78
CA ALA A 19 -2.38 4.00 1.55
C ALA A 19 -3.72 4.19 0.85
N ARG A 20 -4.83 4.16 1.61
CA ARG A 20 -6.18 4.40 1.08
C ARG A 20 -6.33 5.80 0.50
N ARG A 21 -6.01 6.84 1.28
CA ARG A 21 -6.18 8.23 0.84
C ARG A 21 -5.33 8.59 -0.39
N LEU A 22 -4.11 8.08 -0.45
CA LEU A 22 -3.21 8.32 -1.58
C LEU A 22 -3.71 7.59 -2.83
N SER A 23 -4.14 6.33 -2.67
CA SER A 23 -4.75 5.54 -3.76
C SER A 23 -6.02 6.21 -4.31
N GLU A 24 -6.92 6.66 -3.43
CA GLU A 24 -8.14 7.40 -3.78
C GLU A 24 -7.85 8.73 -4.48
N ALA A 25 -6.74 9.38 -4.14
CA ALA A 25 -6.27 10.59 -4.82
C ALA A 25 -5.56 10.30 -6.17
N GLY A 26 -5.54 9.03 -6.61
CA GLY A 26 -4.96 8.61 -7.89
C GLY A 26 -3.45 8.38 -7.87
N TRP A 27 -2.82 8.35 -6.69
CA TRP A 27 -1.40 8.07 -6.57
C TRP A 27 -1.14 6.57 -6.54
N ARG A 28 -0.09 6.12 -7.22
CA ARG A 28 0.41 4.74 -7.10
C ARG A 28 1.15 4.60 -5.76
N VAL A 29 0.75 3.61 -4.97
CA VAL A 29 1.28 3.33 -3.64
C VAL A 29 1.92 1.95 -3.60
N HIS A 30 3.17 1.89 -3.16
CA HIS A 30 3.86 0.64 -2.87
C HIS A 30 3.96 0.48 -1.35
N ALA A 31 3.37 -0.57 -0.81
CA ALA A 31 3.33 -0.83 0.63
C ALA A 31 4.18 -2.05 0.98
N CYS A 32 4.83 -2.03 2.15
CA CYS A 32 5.56 -3.16 2.72
C CYS A 32 5.41 -3.17 4.25
N ASP A 33 5.31 -4.35 4.86
CA ASP A 33 5.27 -4.57 6.31
C ASP A 33 5.96 -5.91 6.64
N LEU A 34 5.88 -6.35 7.89
CA LEU A 34 6.35 -7.63 8.39
C LEU A 34 5.83 -8.80 7.54
N PRO A 35 6.66 -9.84 7.28
CA PRO A 35 6.28 -10.99 6.46
C PRO A 35 4.95 -11.65 6.89
N ASP A 36 4.70 -11.76 8.18
CA ASP A 36 3.49 -12.39 8.74
C ASP A 36 2.19 -11.63 8.40
N LYS A 37 2.29 -10.35 8.04
CA LYS A 37 1.13 -9.51 7.68
C LYS A 37 0.90 -9.43 6.17
N TYR A 38 1.84 -9.93 5.37
CA TYR A 38 1.80 -9.78 3.91
C TYR A 38 0.49 -10.31 3.32
N ASP A 39 0.10 -11.55 3.63
CA ASP A 39 -1.09 -12.17 3.04
C ASP A 39 -2.37 -11.41 3.41
N SER A 40 -2.50 -10.99 4.68
CA SER A 40 -3.64 -10.20 5.15
C SER A 40 -3.71 -8.83 4.47
N LEU A 41 -2.56 -8.18 4.24
CA LEU A 41 -2.51 -6.88 3.58
C LEU A 41 -2.83 -7.00 2.08
N VAL A 42 -2.34 -8.05 1.42
CA VAL A 42 -2.68 -8.33 0.02
C VAL A 42 -4.17 -8.56 -0.15
N GLU A 43 -4.79 -9.30 0.77
CA GLU A 43 -6.24 -9.50 0.78
C GLU A 43 -7.01 -8.19 1.04
N GLU A 44 -6.60 -7.41 2.04
CA GLU A 44 -7.25 -6.14 2.41
C GLU A 44 -7.20 -5.09 1.30
N PHE A 45 -6.12 -5.05 0.51
CA PHE A 45 -5.94 -4.09 -0.58
C PHE A 45 -6.20 -4.68 -1.97
N LYS A 46 -6.77 -5.87 -2.07
CA LYS A 46 -7.03 -6.55 -3.35
C LYS A 46 -7.94 -5.75 -4.28
N ASP A 47 -8.88 -4.99 -3.72
CA ASP A 47 -9.82 -4.15 -4.47
C ASP A 47 -9.25 -2.74 -4.75
N SER A 48 -8.06 -2.42 -4.25
CA SER A 48 -7.42 -1.13 -4.50
C SER A 48 -6.55 -1.17 -5.75
N GLU A 49 -6.98 -0.53 -6.83
CA GLU A 49 -6.26 -0.53 -8.11
C GLU A 49 -4.87 0.12 -8.04
N ASN A 50 -4.67 1.08 -7.14
CA ASN A 50 -3.45 1.86 -7.04
C ASN A 50 -2.52 1.45 -5.88
N VAL A 51 -2.86 0.41 -5.12
CA VAL A 51 -2.03 -0.09 -4.00
C VAL A 51 -1.42 -1.43 -4.36
N THR A 52 -0.10 -1.54 -4.28
CA THR A 52 0.62 -2.80 -4.45
C THR A 52 1.40 -3.12 -3.18
N VAL A 53 1.15 -4.29 -2.61
CA VAL A 53 1.84 -4.77 -1.41
C VAL A 53 3.02 -5.65 -1.84
N PHE A 54 4.21 -5.34 -1.32
CA PHE A 54 5.45 -6.07 -1.57
C PHE A 54 5.88 -6.85 -0.33
N LYS A 55 6.64 -7.91 -0.55
CA LYS A 55 7.35 -8.62 0.52
C LYS A 55 8.60 -7.83 0.91
N ASN A 56 8.87 -7.80 2.22
CA ASN A 56 10.17 -7.43 2.81
C ASN A 56 11.28 -8.32 2.25
#